data_AF-A0A383W0X5-F1
#
_entry.id   AF-A0A383W0X5-F1
#
_cell.length_a   1.000
_cell.length_b   1.000
_cell.length_c   1.000
_cell.angle_alpha   90.00
_cell.angle_beta   90.00
_cell.angle_gamma   90.00
#
_symmetry.space_group_name_H-M   'P 1'
#
loop_
_entity.id
_entity.type
_entity.pdbx_description
1 polymer ?
#
loop_
_entity_poly.entity_id
_entity_poly.type
_entity_poly.pdbx_seq_one_letter_code
_entity_poly.pdbx_strand_id
1 'polypeptide(L)'
;MVYAPSPEKQHLRLTSSPLSFPVIPRKLQQTWLASNANSHVPRAAAVAACLLFSLTVISFLRGPATPSAAAHTQQGWPADLSSSSSSNSCHKRSSSRVRLKADGTAGAEARESTEQPASVWRRPALLLLGDSLTELGQAEDGGWSTKLTSAYVRKADVINRGFSGFNTFATLLALCEITDSLSRQPVLLATVWLGANDAALPDRRDGSAHVPLQQYSSHLRNITQQLQAAGVQQVVLLTPPPVNEAAPDAVKPGEGAPPRLFNTTAQYAAAVREAAAQTAALLLDVWQIFVQQQGWQQQLLASDGLHLSKQGQQQVYSALMQLIEKQLPQARPSELPWHHPNWRVLYQDAEKQFAAEQAAYQQEHGDPACCALT
;
A
#
# COMPACT_ATOMS: atom_id res chain seq x y z
N MET A 1 -60.79 -30.80 -6.89
CA MET A 1 -61.19 -29.42 -6.53
C MET A 1 -60.21 -28.94 -5.46
N VAL A 2 -59.57 -27.78 -5.53
CA VAL A 2 -59.47 -26.74 -6.59
C VAL A 2 -57.97 -26.52 -6.89
N TYR A 3 -57.64 -25.85 -7.99
CA TYR A 3 -56.28 -25.78 -8.56
C TYR A 3 -55.84 -24.33 -8.76
N ALA A 4 -54.52 -24.05 -8.63
CA ALA A 4 -53.83 -22.83 -9.11
C ALA A 4 -54.20 -21.49 -8.42
N PRO A 5 -53.44 -20.38 -8.62
CA PRO A 5 -52.28 -20.22 -9.54
C PRO A 5 -50.96 -19.71 -8.93
N SER A 6 -49.89 -19.85 -9.73
CA SER A 6 -48.61 -19.17 -9.60
C SER A 6 -48.73 -17.69 -9.99
N PRO A 7 -47.91 -16.76 -9.45
CA PRO A 7 -47.76 -15.43 -10.02
C PRO A 7 -47.11 -15.47 -11.41
N GLU A 8 -47.48 -14.50 -12.26
CA GLU A 8 -47.06 -14.40 -13.66
C GLU A 8 -45.75 -13.61 -13.86
N LYS A 9 -45.05 -13.88 -14.97
CA LYS A 9 -43.94 -13.04 -15.45
C LYS A 9 -44.48 -11.87 -16.28
N GLN A 10 -44.50 -10.66 -15.71
CA GLN A 10 -44.81 -9.45 -16.50
C GLN A 10 -43.60 -9.01 -17.34
N HIS A 11 -43.71 -9.16 -18.66
CA HIS A 11 -42.72 -8.64 -19.61
C HIS A 11 -42.92 -7.14 -19.87
N LEU A 12 -42.33 -6.29 -19.04
CA LEU A 12 -42.23 -4.85 -19.31
C LEU A 12 -41.28 -4.58 -20.49
N ARG A 13 -41.84 -4.20 -21.64
CA ARG A 13 -41.07 -3.63 -22.76
C ARG A 13 -40.68 -2.19 -22.42
N LEU A 14 -39.42 -1.96 -22.08
CA LEU A 14 -38.87 -0.60 -22.01
C LEU A 14 -38.47 -0.13 -23.42
N THR A 15 -39.14 0.90 -23.91
CA THR A 15 -38.81 1.57 -25.18
C THR A 15 -37.58 2.45 -25.01
N SER A 16 -36.56 2.25 -25.84
CA SER A 16 -35.34 3.05 -25.84
C SER A 16 -35.57 4.44 -26.44
N SER A 17 -35.44 5.48 -25.61
CA SER A 17 -35.30 6.88 -26.04
C SER A 17 -34.10 7.51 -25.31
N PRO A 18 -33.18 8.20 -26.01
CA PRO A 18 -31.98 8.75 -25.37
C PRO A 18 -32.31 9.98 -24.53
N LEU A 19 -31.93 9.96 -23.24
CA LEU A 19 -32.00 11.13 -22.37
C LEU A 19 -30.76 12.00 -22.59
N SER A 20 -30.97 13.23 -23.04
CA SER A 20 -29.91 14.22 -23.26
C SER A 20 -29.41 14.82 -21.95
N PHE A 21 -28.09 14.86 -21.75
CA PHE A 21 -27.47 15.53 -20.61
C PHE A 21 -27.57 17.07 -20.73
N PRO A 22 -27.85 17.81 -19.65
CA PRO A 22 -27.80 19.27 -19.65
C PRO A 22 -26.36 19.76 -19.72
N VAL A 23 -26.02 20.52 -20.76
CA VAL A 23 -24.70 21.14 -20.94
C VAL A 23 -24.57 22.37 -20.02
N ILE A 24 -23.58 22.37 -19.13
CA ILE A 24 -23.29 23.50 -18.24
C ILE A 24 -22.78 24.70 -19.05
N PRO A 25 -23.38 25.91 -18.94
CA PRO A 25 -22.92 27.08 -19.69
C PRO A 25 -21.50 27.54 -19.29
N ARG A 26 -20.63 27.75 -20.29
CA ARG A 26 -19.21 28.16 -20.13
C ARG A 26 -18.95 29.46 -19.34
N LYS A 27 -19.98 30.23 -18.95
CA LYS A 27 -19.83 31.49 -18.20
C LYS A 27 -19.61 31.35 -16.69
N LEU A 28 -19.74 30.15 -16.11
CA LEU A 28 -19.50 29.92 -14.67
C LEU A 28 -18.10 29.39 -14.32
N GLN A 29 -17.25 29.08 -15.31
CA GLN A 29 -15.86 28.63 -15.06
C GLN A 29 -14.82 29.77 -15.00
N GLN A 30 -15.19 31.02 -15.28
CA GLN A 30 -14.24 32.13 -15.43
C GLN A 30 -14.17 33.10 -14.23
N THR A 31 -15.05 32.98 -13.24
CA THR A 31 -15.10 33.91 -12.09
C THR A 31 -14.15 33.56 -10.94
N TRP A 32 -13.54 32.36 -10.93
CA TRP A 32 -12.60 31.95 -9.87
C TRP A 32 -11.13 32.28 -10.16
N LEU A 33 -10.78 32.53 -11.43
CA LEU A 33 -9.40 32.83 -11.86
C LEU A 33 -9.06 34.33 -11.90
N ALA A 34 -9.98 35.21 -11.48
CA ALA A 34 -9.87 36.66 -11.64
C ALA A 34 -9.50 37.43 -10.35
N SER A 35 -9.38 36.76 -9.20
CA SER A 35 -9.34 37.41 -7.87
C SER A 35 -7.96 37.49 -7.21
N ASN A 36 -6.89 36.93 -7.81
CA ASN A 36 -5.56 36.83 -7.18
C ASN A 36 -4.39 37.25 -8.08
N ALA A 37 -4.63 38.20 -9.00
CA ALA A 37 -3.62 38.74 -9.91
C ALA A 37 -3.16 40.15 -9.52
N ASN A 38 -2.59 40.35 -8.31
CA ASN A 38 -1.95 41.61 -7.95
C ASN A 38 -0.96 41.54 -6.77
N SER A 39 0.28 41.10 -7.03
CA SER A 39 1.46 41.47 -6.24
C SER A 39 2.75 41.26 -7.06
N HIS A 40 3.70 42.19 -6.95
CA HIS A 40 4.93 42.21 -7.77
C HIS A 40 6.15 41.69 -7.01
N VAL A 41 6.70 40.54 -7.41
CA VAL A 41 8.10 40.13 -7.14
C VAL A 41 8.66 39.36 -8.35
N PRO A 42 9.91 39.59 -8.82
CA PRO A 42 10.48 38.86 -9.96
C PRO A 42 10.79 37.38 -9.71
N ARG A 43 10.69 36.56 -10.77
CA ARG A 43 11.04 35.12 -10.76
C ARG A 43 12.57 34.88 -10.73
N ALA A 44 13.23 35.06 -9.58
CA ALA A 44 14.65 34.71 -9.43
C ALA A 44 15.14 34.39 -7.99
N ALA A 45 14.26 34.10 -7.01
CA ALA A 45 14.71 33.83 -5.63
C ALA A 45 13.71 32.96 -4.82
N ALA A 46 13.61 31.66 -5.11
CA ALA A 46 12.64 30.77 -4.44
C ALA A 46 13.07 29.29 -4.27
N VAL A 47 14.38 29.01 -4.16
CA VAL A 47 14.92 27.63 -4.04
C VAL A 47 15.77 27.42 -2.77
N ALA A 48 16.00 28.47 -1.96
CA ALA A 48 16.97 28.44 -0.85
C ALA A 48 16.44 29.04 0.47
N ALA A 49 15.25 28.62 0.93
CA ALA A 49 14.64 29.16 2.15
C ALA A 49 13.69 28.19 2.91
N CYS A 50 14.01 26.90 3.03
CA CYS A 50 13.16 25.95 3.78
C CYS A 50 13.89 24.88 4.63
N LEU A 51 15.22 24.99 4.83
CA LEU A 51 16.03 23.98 5.53
C LEU A 51 16.66 24.45 6.86
N LEU A 52 16.35 25.66 7.34
CA LEU A 52 16.94 26.24 8.55
C LEU A 52 15.92 27.02 9.41
N PHE A 53 14.94 26.33 10.03
CA PHE A 53 14.18 26.93 11.15
C PHE A 53 13.58 25.91 12.15
N SER A 54 14.41 24.99 12.66
CA SER A 54 13.98 23.98 13.66
C SER A 54 14.90 23.88 14.89
N LEU A 55 15.66 24.93 15.23
CA LEU A 55 16.44 25.03 16.47
C LEU A 55 16.48 26.47 17.01
N THR A 56 15.61 26.83 17.97
CA THR A 56 15.91 27.59 19.21
C THR A 56 14.65 28.25 19.84
N VAL A 57 13.92 27.53 20.71
CA VAL A 57 13.16 28.14 21.82
C VAL A 57 13.21 27.23 23.06
N ILE A 58 14.34 27.19 23.77
CA ILE A 58 14.40 26.74 25.17
C ILE A 58 15.40 27.62 25.93
N SER A 59 14.92 28.41 26.90
CA SER A 59 15.73 28.91 28.03
C SER A 59 14.86 29.63 29.06
N PHE A 60 14.42 28.89 30.08
CA PHE A 60 14.18 29.24 31.50
C PHE A 60 13.53 27.97 32.08
N LEU A 61 14.08 27.28 33.10
CA LEU A 61 14.84 27.75 34.26
C LEU A 61 16.19 27.00 34.45
N ARG A 62 17.11 27.61 35.23
CA ARG A 62 18.27 26.95 35.87
C ARG A 62 17.88 26.57 37.32
N GLY A 63 18.51 25.67 38.06
CA GLY A 63 19.71 24.80 37.88
C GLY A 63 19.78 23.87 39.12
N PRO A 64 20.94 23.49 39.71
CA PRO A 64 22.34 23.71 39.31
C PRO A 64 23.03 22.36 38.91
N ALA A 65 24.36 22.26 38.98
CA ALA A 65 25.16 21.17 38.39
C ALA A 65 26.23 20.58 39.32
N THR A 66 26.74 19.39 38.96
CA THR A 66 28.17 18.99 39.13
C THR A 66 28.58 17.95 38.06
N PRO A 67 29.88 17.82 37.70
CA PRO A 67 30.31 17.08 36.51
C PRO A 67 31.12 15.78 36.82
N SER A 68 31.36 14.98 35.78
CA SER A 68 32.50 14.03 35.69
C SER A 68 32.98 13.94 34.24
N ALA A 69 34.23 13.51 33.99
CA ALA A 69 34.89 13.62 32.69
C ALA A 69 35.80 12.45 32.34
N ALA A 70 35.75 12.03 31.06
CA ALA A 70 36.79 11.34 30.30
C ALA A 70 36.51 11.63 28.80
N ALA A 71 37.36 12.21 27.95
CA ALA A 71 38.81 12.08 27.68
C ALA A 71 39.10 11.14 26.49
N HIS A 72 39.60 11.74 25.40
CA HIS A 72 40.40 11.19 24.26
C HIS A 72 40.04 9.80 23.68
N THR A 73 39.97 9.63 22.36
CA THR A 73 41.12 9.83 21.45
C THR A 73 40.77 10.30 20.03
N GLN A 74 41.74 10.96 19.39
CA GLN A 74 41.80 11.13 17.93
C GLN A 74 42.77 10.09 17.35
N GLN A 75 42.49 9.58 16.15
CA GLN A 75 43.51 9.10 15.22
C GLN A 75 43.15 9.58 13.80
N GLY A 76 44.14 10.07 13.06
CA GLY A 76 43.97 10.68 11.74
C GLY A 76 44.15 9.70 10.60
N TRP A 77 43.70 10.11 9.41
CA TRP A 77 43.95 9.41 8.15
C TRP A 77 45.15 10.05 7.43
N PRO A 78 46.11 9.27 6.91
CA PRO A 78 47.08 9.79 5.95
C PRO A 78 46.41 9.94 4.58
N ALA A 79 46.65 11.08 3.92
CA ALA A 79 46.57 11.15 2.47
C ALA A 79 47.95 10.80 1.88
N ASP A 80 47.97 10.22 0.69
CA ASP A 80 48.56 10.78 -0.55
C ASP A 80 48.87 9.65 -1.56
N LEU A 81 49.17 10.04 -2.81
CA LEU A 81 49.70 9.23 -3.91
C LEU A 81 48.72 8.23 -4.58
N SER A 82 48.73 8.07 -5.91
CA SER A 82 49.32 8.91 -6.97
C SER A 82 48.64 8.62 -8.33
N SER A 83 48.88 9.49 -9.31
CA SER A 83 48.41 9.30 -10.69
C SER A 83 49.23 8.26 -11.45
N SER A 84 48.57 7.50 -12.33
CA SER A 84 49.22 6.74 -13.40
C SER A 84 48.34 6.72 -14.65
N SER A 85 48.97 6.63 -15.82
CA SER A 85 48.31 6.78 -17.12
C SER A 85 48.73 5.69 -18.11
N SER A 86 47.74 5.06 -18.73
CA SER A 86 47.89 4.15 -19.87
C SER A 86 46.55 4.08 -20.62
N SER A 87 46.41 4.72 -21.77
CA SER A 87 46.84 4.25 -23.11
C SER A 87 46.04 3.04 -23.61
N ASN A 88 44.94 3.32 -24.33
CA ASN A 88 44.12 2.31 -24.99
C ASN A 88 44.91 1.51 -26.03
N SER A 89 44.76 0.18 -26.03
CA SER A 89 45.17 -0.70 -27.13
C SER A 89 44.08 -1.72 -27.44
N CYS A 90 43.48 -1.60 -28.62
CA CYS A 90 42.52 -2.57 -29.14
C CYS A 90 43.27 -3.76 -29.75
N HIS A 91 42.82 -5.00 -29.51
CA HIS A 91 43.05 -6.11 -30.44
C HIS A 91 41.88 -7.12 -30.44
N LYS A 92 41.83 -7.96 -31.49
CA LYS A 92 40.64 -8.73 -31.88
C LYS A 92 40.70 -10.21 -31.46
N ARG A 93 39.49 -10.77 -31.27
CA ARG A 93 39.08 -12.19 -31.42
C ARG A 93 40.17 -13.25 -31.65
N SER A 94 40.08 -14.34 -30.88
CA SER A 94 40.22 -15.68 -31.46
C SER A 94 39.23 -16.66 -30.83
N SER A 95 38.79 -17.64 -31.60
CA SER A 95 37.84 -18.69 -31.20
C SER A 95 38.52 -20.04 -31.13
N SER A 96 38.28 -20.82 -30.07
CA SER A 96 38.72 -22.22 -29.97
C SER A 96 37.52 -23.16 -29.74
N ARG A 97 37.57 -24.35 -30.33
CA ARG A 97 36.46 -25.32 -30.33
C ARG A 97 36.45 -26.14 -29.06
N VAL A 98 35.27 -26.30 -28.45
CA VAL A 98 35.03 -27.37 -27.46
C VAL A 98 35.16 -28.74 -28.13
N ARG A 99 35.79 -29.69 -27.45
CA ARG A 99 36.00 -31.06 -27.93
C ARG A 99 35.25 -32.01 -26.99
N LEU A 100 34.22 -32.69 -27.49
CA LEU A 100 33.47 -33.67 -26.69
C LEU A 100 34.29 -34.95 -26.47
N LYS A 101 34.24 -35.46 -25.25
CA LYS A 101 34.55 -36.85 -24.87
C LYS A 101 33.60 -37.27 -23.75
N ALA A 102 33.33 -38.57 -23.65
CA ALA A 102 32.29 -39.13 -22.80
C ALA A 102 32.86 -40.02 -21.68
N ASP A 103 31.95 -40.34 -20.75
CA ASP A 103 31.94 -41.41 -19.75
C ASP A 103 32.98 -41.44 -18.64
N GLY A 104 32.46 -41.58 -17.41
CA GLY A 104 33.18 -41.75 -16.14
C GLY A 104 32.17 -41.74 -14.98
N THR A 105 32.09 -42.83 -14.21
CA THR A 105 31.01 -43.06 -13.24
C THR A 105 31.38 -42.79 -11.79
N ALA A 106 30.36 -42.38 -11.02
CA ALA A 106 30.23 -42.48 -9.56
C ALA A 106 31.14 -41.58 -8.68
N GLY A 107 30.49 -40.65 -7.99
CA GLY A 107 31.02 -39.91 -6.83
C GLY A 107 29.84 -39.33 -6.05
N ALA A 108 29.64 -39.75 -4.80
CA ALA A 108 28.53 -39.30 -3.97
C ALA A 108 28.93 -38.05 -3.17
N GLU A 109 29.16 -36.95 -3.87
CA GLU A 109 29.39 -35.65 -3.24
C GLU A 109 28.06 -35.01 -2.83
N ALA A 110 28.04 -34.40 -1.64
CA ALA A 110 26.86 -33.70 -1.16
C ALA A 110 26.55 -32.51 -2.08
N ARG A 111 25.32 -32.44 -2.60
CA ARG A 111 24.82 -31.24 -3.28
C ARG A 111 24.61 -30.14 -2.25
N GLU A 112 25.69 -29.45 -1.91
CA GLU A 112 25.62 -28.12 -1.29
C GLU A 112 24.74 -27.25 -2.19
N SER A 113 23.62 -26.79 -1.66
CA SER A 113 22.55 -26.17 -2.44
C SER A 113 22.91 -24.75 -2.83
N THR A 114 23.74 -24.61 -3.86
CA THR A 114 24.20 -23.35 -4.46
C THR A 114 23.12 -22.65 -5.30
N GLU A 115 21.86 -22.74 -4.85
CA GLU A 115 20.78 -21.86 -5.30
C GLU A 115 20.73 -20.63 -4.40
N GLN A 116 21.40 -19.55 -4.83
CA GLN A 116 20.94 -18.18 -4.51
C GLN A 116 20.32 -17.59 -5.77
N PRO A 117 19.02 -17.83 -6.03
CA PRO A 117 18.36 -17.37 -7.23
C PRO A 117 17.98 -15.88 -7.12
N ALA A 118 18.21 -15.15 -8.21
CA ALA A 118 17.62 -13.84 -8.53
C ALA A 118 17.55 -12.80 -7.40
N SER A 119 18.60 -12.01 -7.27
CA SER A 119 18.51 -10.66 -6.72
C SER A 119 17.55 -9.80 -7.56
N VAL A 120 16.42 -9.38 -6.99
CA VAL A 120 15.38 -8.63 -7.73
C VAL A 120 15.52 -7.13 -7.48
N TRP A 121 16.12 -6.44 -8.46
CA TRP A 121 16.42 -5.01 -8.39
C TRP A 121 15.17 -4.12 -8.32
N ARG A 122 14.10 -4.45 -9.06
CA ARG A 122 12.75 -3.92 -8.76
C ARG A 122 12.16 -4.70 -7.60
N ARG A 123 12.32 -4.21 -6.36
CA ARG A 123 11.63 -4.81 -5.21
C ARG A 123 10.11 -4.77 -5.48
N PRO A 124 9.39 -5.90 -5.35
CA PRO A 124 7.93 -5.88 -5.47
C PRO A 124 7.28 -5.13 -4.31
N ALA A 125 6.00 -4.79 -4.46
CA ALA A 125 5.23 -4.08 -3.44
C ALA A 125 3.89 -4.76 -3.08
N LEU A 126 3.45 -4.50 -1.84
CA LEU A 126 2.10 -4.75 -1.36
C LEU A 126 1.44 -3.39 -1.08
N LEU A 127 0.38 -3.05 -1.82
CA LEU A 127 -0.40 -1.83 -1.60
C LEU A 127 -1.47 -2.08 -0.53
N LEU A 128 -1.53 -1.21 0.48
CA LEU A 128 -2.59 -1.23 1.48
C LEU A 128 -3.47 0.01 1.30
N LEU A 129 -4.58 -0.13 0.56
CA LEU A 129 -5.52 0.95 0.25
C LEU A 129 -6.75 0.86 1.16
N GLY A 130 -7.15 1.98 1.78
CA GLY A 130 -8.36 1.97 2.61
C GLY A 130 -8.63 3.25 3.38
N ASP A 131 -9.43 3.13 4.43
CA ASP A 131 -9.76 4.21 5.36
C ASP A 131 -8.86 4.23 6.60
N SER A 132 -9.34 4.81 7.71
CA SER A 132 -8.61 4.87 9.00
C SER A 132 -8.23 3.50 9.56
N LEU A 133 -8.94 2.42 9.22
CA LEU A 133 -8.57 1.05 9.59
C LEU A 133 -7.24 0.60 8.93
N THR A 134 -6.90 1.20 7.79
CA THR A 134 -5.65 0.98 7.08
C THR A 134 -4.57 1.97 7.52
N GLU A 135 -4.93 3.25 7.71
CA GLU A 135 -4.01 4.30 8.20
C GLU A 135 -3.46 3.94 9.59
N LEU A 136 -4.35 3.75 10.57
CA LEU A 136 -4.03 3.33 11.94
C LEU A 136 -3.55 1.87 12.02
N GLY A 137 -3.58 1.15 10.90
CA GLY A 137 -2.94 -0.15 10.76
C GLY A 137 -1.42 -0.12 10.99
N GLN A 138 -0.80 1.06 10.88
CA GLN A 138 0.64 1.27 11.09
C GLN A 138 0.99 1.70 12.52
N ALA A 139 0.14 1.37 13.51
CA ALA A 139 0.40 1.65 14.92
C ALA A 139 1.76 1.10 15.40
N GLU A 140 2.49 1.92 16.17
CA GLU A 140 3.84 1.62 16.68
C GLU A 140 3.88 0.37 17.57
N ASP A 141 2.81 0.12 18.33
CA ASP A 141 2.70 -1.00 19.26
C ASP A 141 2.48 -2.36 18.57
N GLY A 142 2.47 -2.38 17.24
CA GLY A 142 2.30 -3.57 16.40
C GLY A 142 0.93 -3.62 15.73
N GLY A 143 0.54 -2.57 15.01
CA GLY A 143 -0.60 -2.60 14.10
C GLY A 143 -0.43 -3.63 12.96
N TRP A 144 -1.52 -3.93 12.25
CA TRP A 144 -1.55 -5.00 11.25
C TRP A 144 -0.58 -4.78 10.08
N SER A 145 -0.45 -3.53 9.60
CA SER A 145 0.48 -3.20 8.52
C SER A 145 1.92 -3.12 9.03
N THR A 146 2.16 -2.62 10.25
CA THR A 146 3.48 -2.70 10.91
C THR A 146 3.99 -4.14 10.98
N LYS A 147 3.12 -5.09 11.35
CA LYS A 147 3.42 -6.53 11.37
C LYS A 147 3.66 -7.09 9.97
N LEU A 148 2.89 -6.64 8.97
CA LEU A 148 3.09 -7.01 7.57
C LEU A 148 4.46 -6.51 7.05
N THR A 149 4.79 -5.23 7.19
CA THR A 149 6.11 -4.67 6.86
C THR A 149 7.25 -5.47 7.51
N SER A 150 7.06 -5.89 8.76
CA SER A 150 8.04 -6.72 9.49
C SER A 150 8.23 -8.12 8.87
N ALA A 151 7.19 -8.73 8.29
CA ALA A 151 7.27 -10.02 7.63
C ALA A 151 7.95 -9.96 6.24
N TYR A 152 7.90 -8.81 5.56
CA TYR A 152 8.42 -8.61 4.20
C TYR A 152 9.76 -7.87 4.13
N VAL A 153 10.45 -7.69 5.26
CA VAL A 153 11.76 -7.00 5.35
C VAL A 153 12.74 -7.52 4.29
N ARG A 154 13.22 -6.62 3.43
CA ARG A 154 14.12 -6.88 2.28
C ARG A 154 13.55 -7.83 1.20
N LYS A 155 12.24 -8.03 1.14
CA LYS A 155 11.55 -8.90 0.18
C LYS A 155 10.50 -8.17 -0.64
N ALA A 156 9.62 -7.41 0.00
CA ALA A 156 8.68 -6.50 -0.65
C ALA A 156 8.50 -5.22 0.17
N ASP A 157 8.15 -4.11 -0.49
CA ASP A 157 7.76 -2.88 0.20
C ASP A 157 6.26 -2.87 0.49
N VAL A 158 5.90 -2.71 1.76
CA VAL A 158 4.51 -2.61 2.22
C VAL A 158 4.12 -1.14 2.29
N ILE A 159 3.24 -0.71 1.39
CA ILE A 159 2.94 0.70 1.15
C ILE A 159 1.56 1.05 1.69
N ASN A 160 1.54 1.85 2.74
CA ASN A 160 0.31 2.37 3.32
C ASN A 160 -0.28 3.50 2.44
N ARG A 161 -1.55 3.35 2.09
CA ARG A 161 -2.47 4.30 1.45
C ARG A 161 -3.85 4.22 2.11
N GLY A 162 -3.84 4.05 3.44
CA GLY A 162 -5.00 4.33 4.28
C GLY A 162 -5.17 5.82 4.48
N PHE A 163 -6.40 6.32 4.41
CA PHE A 163 -6.73 7.72 4.58
C PHE A 163 -7.94 7.89 5.50
N SER A 164 -7.74 8.50 6.67
CA SER A 164 -8.79 8.66 7.67
C SER A 164 -10.00 9.44 7.12
N GLY A 165 -11.20 8.91 7.38
CA GLY A 165 -12.46 9.46 6.87
C GLY A 165 -12.77 9.19 5.39
N PHE A 166 -11.89 8.55 4.61
CA PHE A 166 -12.20 8.20 3.21
C PHE A 166 -13.33 7.18 3.13
N ASN A 167 -14.14 7.34 2.08
CA ASN A 167 -15.13 6.37 1.62
C ASN A 167 -14.79 5.96 0.17
N THR A 168 -15.53 5.02 -0.40
CA THR A 168 -15.27 4.52 -1.77
C THR A 168 -15.33 5.60 -2.87
N PHE A 169 -16.10 6.68 -2.67
CA PHE A 169 -16.12 7.81 -3.60
C PHE A 169 -14.82 8.63 -3.52
N ALA A 170 -14.35 8.96 -2.31
CA ALA A 170 -13.07 9.65 -2.11
C ALA A 170 -11.88 8.84 -2.66
N THR A 171 -11.88 7.51 -2.43
CA THR A 171 -10.86 6.62 -3.00
C THR A 171 -10.87 6.63 -4.53
N LEU A 172 -12.02 6.62 -5.19
CA LEU A 172 -12.10 6.69 -6.66
C LEU A 172 -11.50 7.99 -7.23
N LEU A 173 -11.63 9.12 -6.52
CA LEU A 173 -11.03 10.39 -6.96
C LEU A 173 -9.51 10.40 -6.83
N ALA A 174 -8.95 9.71 -5.82
CA ALA A 174 -7.51 9.62 -5.58
C ALA A 174 -6.82 8.49 -6.37
N LEU A 175 -7.58 7.50 -6.88
CA LEU A 175 -7.02 6.23 -7.32
C LEU A 175 -5.95 6.35 -8.42
N CYS A 176 -6.10 7.30 -9.35
CA CYS A 176 -5.13 7.54 -10.42
C CYS A 176 -3.75 7.97 -9.89
N GLU A 177 -3.70 8.93 -8.95
CA GLU A 177 -2.46 9.36 -8.29
C GLU A 177 -1.83 8.20 -7.51
N ILE A 178 -2.66 7.45 -6.79
CA ILE A 178 -2.22 6.29 -6.02
C ILE A 178 -1.56 5.25 -6.94
N THR A 179 -2.16 4.92 -8.09
CA THR A 179 -1.57 3.97 -9.06
C THR A 179 -0.34 4.53 -9.76
N ASP A 180 -0.33 5.80 -10.15
CA ASP A 180 0.83 6.45 -10.78
C ASP A 180 2.03 6.48 -9.83
N SER A 181 1.80 6.66 -8.52
CA SER A 181 2.83 6.61 -7.48
C SER A 181 3.52 5.23 -7.34
N LEU A 182 2.93 4.18 -7.92
CA LEU A 182 3.42 2.79 -7.86
C LEU A 182 4.03 2.30 -9.18
N SER A 183 3.91 3.08 -10.26
CA SER A 183 4.29 2.75 -11.66
C SER A 183 5.72 2.22 -11.88
N ARG A 184 6.60 2.34 -10.88
CA ARG A 184 8.01 1.92 -10.95
C ARG A 184 8.28 0.50 -10.40
N GLN A 185 7.29 -0.23 -9.89
CA GLN A 185 7.52 -1.55 -9.30
C GLN A 185 6.32 -2.51 -9.41
N PRO A 186 6.52 -3.84 -9.53
CA PRO A 186 5.44 -4.80 -9.58
C PRO A 186 4.65 -4.84 -8.26
N VAL A 187 3.33 -4.63 -8.32
CA VAL A 187 2.45 -4.75 -7.15
C VAL A 187 1.86 -6.17 -7.13
N LEU A 188 2.36 -7.01 -6.22
CA LEU A 188 1.93 -8.42 -6.09
C LEU A 188 0.51 -8.54 -5.54
N LEU A 189 0.14 -7.60 -4.68
CA LEU A 189 -1.12 -7.58 -3.95
C LEU A 189 -1.51 -6.13 -3.64
N ALA A 190 -2.78 -5.78 -3.85
CA ALA A 190 -3.43 -4.67 -3.18
C ALA A 190 -4.54 -5.17 -2.25
N THR A 191 -4.50 -4.78 -0.98
CA THR A 191 -5.68 -4.88 -0.10
C THR A 191 -6.54 -3.63 -0.28
N VAL A 192 -7.85 -3.79 -0.42
CA VAL A 192 -8.81 -2.66 -0.40
C VAL A 192 -9.74 -2.84 0.80
N TRP A 193 -9.69 -1.92 1.75
CA TRP A 193 -10.48 -1.97 2.98
C TRP A 193 -11.26 -0.66 3.17
N LEU A 194 -12.52 -0.70 2.76
CA LEU A 194 -13.45 0.43 2.73
C LEU A 194 -14.85 -0.07 3.07
N GLY A 195 -15.74 0.83 3.48
CA GLY A 195 -17.10 0.49 3.90
C GLY A 195 -17.42 0.89 5.33
N ALA A 196 -16.41 1.12 6.18
CA ALA A 196 -16.66 1.58 7.54
C ALA A 196 -17.24 2.99 7.51
N ASN A 197 -16.73 3.87 6.64
CA ASN A 197 -17.24 5.22 6.43
C ASN A 197 -18.48 5.27 5.52
N ASP A 198 -18.50 4.48 4.45
CA ASP A 198 -19.66 4.38 3.55
C ASP A 198 -20.95 3.95 4.27
N ALA A 199 -20.82 3.08 5.30
CA ALA A 199 -21.90 2.61 6.16
C ALA A 199 -22.37 3.61 7.23
N ALA A 200 -21.83 4.84 7.27
CA ALA A 200 -22.36 5.91 8.11
C ALA A 200 -23.85 6.16 7.79
N LEU A 201 -24.64 6.46 8.81
CA LEU A 201 -26.04 6.87 8.65
C LEU A 201 -26.10 8.33 8.18
N PRO A 202 -26.86 8.65 7.12
CA PRO A 202 -26.90 9.99 6.54
C PRO A 202 -27.56 11.06 7.43
N ASP A 203 -28.26 10.65 8.50
CA ASP A 203 -28.92 11.52 9.48
C ASP A 203 -28.10 11.74 10.78
N ARG A 204 -26.81 11.35 10.80
CA ARG A 204 -25.92 11.42 11.98
C ARG A 204 -24.65 12.23 11.68
N ARG A 205 -23.82 12.48 12.71
CA ARG A 205 -22.58 13.28 12.66
C ARG A 205 -21.71 12.98 11.44
N ASP A 206 -21.45 11.69 11.17
CA ASP A 206 -20.55 11.26 10.11
C ASP A 206 -21.27 11.01 8.77
N GLY A 207 -22.54 11.42 8.65
CA GLY A 207 -23.40 11.15 7.49
C GLY A 207 -22.94 11.76 6.17
N SER A 208 -22.02 12.73 6.20
CA SER A 208 -21.32 13.25 5.01
C SER A 208 -20.40 12.23 4.35
N ALA A 209 -20.00 11.17 5.08
CA ALA A 209 -19.21 10.06 4.55
C ALA A 209 -20.06 8.91 3.97
N HIS A 210 -21.40 8.97 4.12
CA HIS A 210 -22.32 7.95 3.62
C HIS A 210 -22.21 7.77 2.10
N VAL A 211 -22.18 6.52 1.63
CA VAL A 211 -22.31 6.18 0.21
C VAL A 211 -23.42 5.15 0.06
N PRO A 212 -24.54 5.45 -0.63
CA PRO A 212 -25.65 4.51 -0.80
C PRO A 212 -25.20 3.15 -1.31
N LEU A 213 -25.71 2.06 -0.73
CA LEU A 213 -25.21 0.69 -0.92
C LEU A 213 -25.01 0.28 -2.40
N GLN A 214 -25.93 0.68 -3.29
CA GLN A 214 -25.81 0.42 -4.74
C GLN A 214 -24.60 1.13 -5.38
N GLN A 215 -24.30 2.37 -4.96
CA GLN A 215 -23.13 3.11 -5.39
C GLN A 215 -21.85 2.49 -4.81
N TYR A 216 -21.85 2.16 -3.52
CA TYR A 216 -20.75 1.46 -2.84
C TYR A 216 -20.33 0.17 -3.56
N SER A 217 -21.29 -0.74 -3.86
CA SER A 217 -21.01 -1.96 -4.63
C SER A 217 -20.44 -1.67 -6.02
N SER A 218 -20.85 -0.55 -6.65
CA SER A 218 -20.31 -0.14 -7.95
C SER A 218 -18.91 0.45 -7.84
N HIS A 219 -18.64 1.25 -6.80
CA HIS A 219 -17.32 1.82 -6.55
C HIS A 219 -16.30 0.75 -6.21
N LEU A 220 -16.63 -0.24 -5.37
CA LEU A 220 -15.73 -1.37 -5.05
C LEU A 220 -15.28 -2.11 -6.31
N ARG A 221 -16.23 -2.41 -7.22
CA ARG A 221 -15.91 -3.05 -8.50
C ARG A 221 -14.98 -2.18 -9.36
N ASN A 222 -15.29 -0.90 -9.47
CA ASN A 222 -14.51 0.06 -10.25
C ASN A 222 -13.08 0.25 -9.70
N ILE A 223 -12.92 0.38 -8.37
CA ILE A 223 -11.61 0.44 -7.70
C ILE A 223 -10.81 -0.84 -8.00
N THR A 224 -11.44 -2.00 -7.85
CA THR A 224 -10.81 -3.30 -8.11
C THR A 224 -10.33 -3.43 -9.56
N GLN A 225 -11.20 -3.08 -10.52
CA GLN A 225 -10.91 -3.17 -11.95
C GLN A 225 -9.83 -2.17 -12.39
N GLN A 226 -9.79 -0.97 -11.80
CA GLN A 226 -8.71 0.00 -12.06
C GLN A 226 -7.38 -0.46 -11.48
N LEU A 227 -7.35 -1.04 -10.27
CA LEU A 227 -6.12 -1.63 -9.70
C LEU A 227 -5.60 -2.78 -10.57
N GLN A 228 -6.48 -3.69 -11.02
CA GLN A 228 -6.15 -4.77 -11.94
C GLN A 228 -5.60 -4.22 -13.28
N ALA A 229 -6.24 -3.20 -13.85
CA ALA A 229 -5.79 -2.54 -15.08
C ALA A 229 -4.45 -1.80 -14.93
N ALA A 230 -4.15 -1.29 -13.73
CA ALA A 230 -2.86 -0.69 -13.37
C ALA A 230 -1.74 -1.72 -13.10
N GLY A 231 -1.99 -3.02 -13.33
CA GLY A 231 -0.98 -4.08 -13.20
C GLY A 231 -0.82 -4.67 -11.81
N VAL A 232 -1.76 -4.42 -10.88
CA VAL A 232 -1.81 -5.14 -9.59
C VAL A 232 -2.17 -6.61 -9.85
N GLN A 233 -1.27 -7.53 -9.48
CA GLN A 233 -1.42 -8.96 -9.80
C GLN A 233 -2.60 -9.62 -9.08
N GLN A 234 -2.90 -9.20 -7.84
CA GLN A 234 -4.08 -9.62 -7.10
C GLN A 234 -4.67 -8.47 -6.29
N VAL A 235 -5.99 -8.34 -6.30
CA VAL A 235 -6.73 -7.53 -5.31
C VAL A 235 -7.33 -8.46 -4.25
N VAL A 236 -7.21 -8.10 -2.97
CA VAL A 236 -7.96 -8.70 -1.85
C VAL A 236 -8.92 -7.63 -1.30
N LEU A 237 -10.22 -7.89 -1.33
CA LEU A 237 -11.21 -7.02 -0.69
C LEU A 237 -11.40 -7.44 0.78
N LEU A 238 -11.31 -6.48 1.69
CA LEU A 238 -11.61 -6.65 3.11
C LEU A 238 -13.00 -6.10 3.40
N THR A 239 -13.86 -6.90 4.01
CA THR A 239 -15.15 -6.41 4.54
C THR A 239 -14.90 -5.38 5.65
N PRO A 240 -15.72 -4.34 5.81
CA PRO A 240 -15.70 -3.55 7.05
C PRO A 240 -15.95 -4.47 8.27
N PRO A 241 -15.24 -4.26 9.40
CA PRO A 241 -15.52 -4.99 10.64
C PRO A 241 -16.93 -4.62 11.17
N PRO A 242 -17.51 -5.43 12.06
CA PRO A 242 -18.71 -5.02 12.79
C PRO A 242 -18.40 -3.81 13.69
N VAL A 243 -19.38 -2.92 13.83
CA VAL A 243 -19.33 -1.82 14.81
C VAL A 243 -20.03 -2.22 16.11
N ASN A 244 -19.67 -1.58 17.22
CA ASN A 244 -20.30 -1.77 18.53
C ASN A 244 -21.01 -0.48 18.95
N GLU A 245 -22.33 -0.41 18.75
CA GLU A 245 -23.17 0.74 19.14
C GLU A 245 -23.16 1.05 20.65
N ALA A 246 -22.75 0.08 21.49
CA ALA A 246 -22.71 0.18 22.94
C ALA A 246 -21.29 0.39 23.49
N ALA A 247 -20.31 0.75 22.65
CA ALA A 247 -18.98 1.13 23.11
C ALA A 247 -19.00 2.52 23.79
N PRO A 248 -18.14 2.79 24.80
CA PRO A 248 -18.20 4.01 25.61
C PRO A 248 -18.20 5.33 24.82
N ASP A 249 -17.44 5.41 23.73
CA ASP A 249 -17.26 6.61 22.90
C ASP A 249 -18.01 6.53 21.55
N ALA A 250 -18.87 5.53 21.35
CA ALA A 250 -19.65 5.34 20.11
C ALA A 250 -20.65 6.48 19.85
N VAL A 251 -21.09 7.17 20.91
CA VAL A 251 -21.97 8.34 20.90
C VAL A 251 -21.24 9.49 21.59
N LYS A 252 -20.98 10.59 20.89
CA LYS A 252 -20.24 11.73 21.47
C LYS A 252 -21.18 12.64 22.28
N PRO A 253 -20.65 13.41 23.26
CA PRO A 253 -21.46 14.37 24.02
C PRO A 253 -22.25 15.31 23.11
N GLY A 254 -23.58 15.36 23.30
CA GLY A 254 -24.52 16.12 22.47
C GLY A 254 -25.22 15.31 21.38
N GLU A 255 -24.87 14.05 21.15
CA GLU A 255 -25.52 13.16 20.19
C GLU A 255 -26.58 12.26 20.83
N GLY A 256 -27.62 11.92 20.07
CA GLY A 256 -28.71 11.04 20.54
C GLY A 256 -28.58 9.57 20.13
N ALA A 257 -27.63 9.20 19.26
CA ALA A 257 -27.40 7.83 18.77
C ALA A 257 -26.03 7.74 18.06
N PRO A 258 -25.46 6.53 17.90
CA PRO A 258 -24.19 6.35 17.18
C PRO A 258 -24.31 6.67 15.68
N PRO A 259 -23.19 6.97 15.01
CA PRO A 259 -23.16 7.34 13.59
C PRO A 259 -23.31 6.17 12.62
N ARG A 260 -23.17 4.93 13.10
CA ARG A 260 -23.15 3.66 12.35
C ARG A 260 -23.89 2.61 13.16
N LEU A 261 -24.47 1.61 12.49
CA LEU A 261 -25.17 0.48 13.12
C LEU A 261 -24.62 -0.84 12.60
N PHE A 262 -24.55 -1.86 13.45
CA PHE A 262 -24.15 -3.23 13.13
C PHE A 262 -24.96 -3.77 11.94
N ASN A 263 -26.30 -3.65 12.00
CA ASN A 263 -27.19 -4.11 10.94
C ASN A 263 -27.06 -3.33 9.61
N THR A 264 -26.53 -2.10 9.65
CA THR A 264 -26.20 -1.34 8.44
C THR A 264 -24.87 -1.81 7.88
N THR A 265 -23.81 -1.82 8.69
CA THR A 265 -22.46 -2.26 8.27
C THR A 265 -22.45 -3.71 7.77
N ALA A 266 -23.32 -4.58 8.29
CA ALA A 266 -23.55 -5.94 7.78
C ALA A 266 -23.89 -5.99 6.28
N GLN A 267 -24.64 -5.00 5.77
CA GLN A 267 -25.04 -4.89 4.37
C GLN A 267 -23.86 -4.48 3.49
N TYR A 268 -22.99 -3.59 3.97
CA TYR A 268 -21.75 -3.21 3.28
C TYR A 268 -20.76 -4.39 3.27
N ALA A 269 -20.66 -5.14 4.37
CA ALA A 269 -19.91 -6.40 4.39
C ALA A 269 -20.48 -7.44 3.40
N ALA A 270 -21.79 -7.50 3.17
CA ALA A 270 -22.38 -8.35 2.12
C ALA A 270 -22.03 -7.86 0.71
N ALA A 271 -22.13 -6.54 0.45
CA ALA A 271 -21.74 -5.93 -0.82
C ALA A 271 -20.25 -6.18 -1.18
N VAL A 272 -19.34 -6.24 -0.20
CA VAL A 272 -17.94 -6.62 -0.43
C VAL A 272 -17.81 -8.07 -0.91
N ARG A 273 -18.57 -9.01 -0.34
CA ARG A 273 -18.57 -10.43 -0.76
C ARG A 273 -19.02 -10.56 -2.22
N GLU A 274 -20.08 -9.85 -2.58
CA GLU A 274 -20.58 -9.79 -3.96
C GLU A 274 -19.56 -9.14 -4.91
N ALA A 275 -18.96 -8.02 -4.53
CA ALA A 275 -17.97 -7.31 -5.34
C ALA A 275 -16.72 -8.17 -5.61
N ALA A 276 -16.24 -8.94 -4.62
CA ALA A 276 -15.11 -9.85 -4.78
C ALA A 276 -15.43 -10.96 -5.80
N ALA A 277 -16.57 -11.63 -5.62
CA ALA A 277 -17.03 -12.67 -6.54
C ALA A 277 -17.27 -12.16 -7.98
N GLN A 278 -17.63 -10.89 -8.14
CA GLN A 278 -17.88 -10.25 -9.44
C GLN A 278 -16.63 -9.70 -10.15
N THR A 279 -15.46 -9.70 -9.50
CA THR A 279 -14.21 -9.11 -10.04
C THR A 279 -13.00 -10.04 -9.99
N ALA A 280 -13.16 -11.28 -9.54
CA ALA A 280 -12.06 -12.22 -9.26
C ALA A 280 -11.01 -11.68 -8.25
N ALA A 281 -11.41 -10.72 -7.41
CA ALA A 281 -10.66 -10.38 -6.21
C ALA A 281 -10.86 -11.47 -5.15
N LEU A 282 -9.82 -11.73 -4.36
CA LEU A 282 -9.94 -12.59 -3.18
C LEU A 282 -10.69 -11.83 -2.08
N LEU A 283 -11.36 -12.58 -1.21
CA LEU A 283 -12.13 -12.04 -0.09
C LEU A 283 -11.41 -12.32 1.23
N LEU A 284 -11.22 -11.28 2.05
CA LEU A 284 -10.90 -11.41 3.47
C LEU A 284 -12.08 -10.92 4.30
N ASP A 285 -12.91 -11.86 4.75
CA ASP A 285 -14.15 -11.59 5.47
C ASP A 285 -13.91 -11.27 6.96
N VAL A 286 -13.29 -10.11 7.21
CA VAL A 286 -13.04 -9.56 8.56
C VAL A 286 -14.33 -9.53 9.40
N TRP A 287 -15.48 -9.27 8.77
CA TRP A 287 -16.78 -9.30 9.42
C TRP A 287 -17.06 -10.67 10.04
N GLN A 288 -16.99 -11.76 9.25
CA GLN A 288 -17.18 -13.12 9.75
C GLN A 288 -16.12 -13.50 10.78
N ILE A 289 -14.84 -13.16 10.53
CA ILE A 289 -13.73 -13.41 11.45
C ILE A 289 -13.97 -12.78 12.83
N PHE A 290 -14.62 -11.61 12.87
CA PHE A 290 -14.92 -10.90 14.11
C PHE A 290 -16.18 -11.42 14.80
N VAL A 291 -17.33 -11.51 14.10
CA VAL A 291 -18.60 -11.88 14.75
C VAL A 291 -18.64 -13.32 15.28
N GLN A 292 -17.71 -14.17 14.83
CA GLN A 292 -17.50 -15.53 15.34
C GLN A 292 -16.68 -15.59 16.65
N GLN A 293 -16.05 -14.50 17.09
CA GLN A 293 -15.30 -14.46 18.35
C GLN A 293 -16.19 -14.04 19.53
N GLN A 294 -16.15 -14.79 20.63
CA GLN A 294 -16.90 -14.45 21.83
C GLN A 294 -16.36 -13.15 22.47
N GLY A 295 -17.21 -12.13 22.58
CA GLY A 295 -16.84 -10.83 23.15
C GLY A 295 -16.05 -9.92 22.20
N TRP A 296 -16.20 -10.09 20.88
CA TRP A 296 -15.54 -9.23 19.88
C TRP A 296 -15.76 -7.74 20.10
N GLN A 297 -16.93 -7.36 20.63
CA GLN A 297 -17.35 -5.98 20.92
C GLN A 297 -16.38 -5.23 21.84
N GLN A 298 -15.77 -5.93 22.80
CA GLN A 298 -14.83 -5.36 23.79
C GLN A 298 -13.38 -5.83 23.56
N GLN A 299 -13.19 -6.99 22.92
CA GLN A 299 -11.85 -7.53 22.69
C GLN A 299 -11.20 -6.99 21.41
N LEU A 300 -11.94 -6.87 20.30
CA LEU A 300 -11.36 -6.59 18.97
C LEU A 300 -11.50 -5.13 18.53
N LEU A 301 -12.30 -4.32 19.24
CA LEU A 301 -12.55 -2.92 18.95
C LEU A 301 -12.01 -2.00 20.06
N ALA A 302 -11.74 -0.75 19.71
CA ALA A 302 -11.45 0.34 20.63
C ALA A 302 -12.73 0.84 21.34
N SER A 303 -12.58 1.79 22.27
CA SER A 303 -13.69 2.36 23.04
C SER A 303 -14.70 3.15 22.20
N ASP A 304 -14.35 3.53 20.97
CA ASP A 304 -15.27 4.15 19.98
C ASP A 304 -16.17 3.14 19.24
N GLY A 305 -15.94 1.84 19.41
CA GLY A 305 -16.72 0.79 18.76
C GLY A 305 -16.57 0.74 17.23
N LEU A 306 -15.52 1.36 16.68
CA LEU A 306 -15.28 1.47 15.24
C LEU A 306 -13.86 1.04 14.85
N HIS A 307 -12.84 1.58 15.52
CA HIS A 307 -11.44 1.25 15.22
C HIS A 307 -11.00 -0.02 15.95
N LEU A 308 -9.94 -0.66 15.48
CA LEU A 308 -9.48 -1.94 16.03
C LEU A 308 -8.64 -1.77 17.29
N SER A 309 -8.88 -2.65 18.27
CA SER A 309 -7.95 -2.86 19.38
C SER A 309 -6.67 -3.53 18.88
N LYS A 310 -5.61 -3.56 19.70
CA LYS A 310 -4.40 -4.35 19.46
C LYS A 310 -4.69 -5.83 19.11
N GLN A 311 -5.71 -6.43 19.72
CA GLN A 311 -6.14 -7.80 19.44
C GLN A 311 -6.88 -7.89 18.09
N GLY A 312 -7.70 -6.89 17.75
CA GLY A 312 -8.30 -6.76 16.41
C GLY A 312 -7.24 -6.64 15.32
N GLN A 313 -6.25 -5.77 15.51
CA GLN A 313 -5.12 -5.59 14.58
C GLN A 313 -4.34 -6.90 14.38
N GLN A 314 -4.05 -7.63 15.48
CA GLN A 314 -3.41 -8.95 15.42
C GLN A 314 -4.28 -9.97 14.67
N GLN A 315 -5.60 -9.96 14.86
CA GLN A 315 -6.51 -10.89 14.20
C GLN A 315 -6.57 -10.67 12.68
N VAL A 316 -6.61 -9.41 12.23
CA VAL A 316 -6.58 -9.06 10.80
C VAL A 316 -5.23 -9.44 10.17
N TYR A 317 -4.10 -9.13 10.82
CA TYR A 317 -2.78 -9.59 10.35
C TYR A 317 -2.69 -11.12 10.24
N SER A 318 -3.13 -11.85 11.27
CA SER A 318 -3.12 -13.32 11.26
C SER A 318 -3.95 -13.89 10.11
N ALA A 319 -5.12 -13.31 9.83
CA ALA A 319 -6.01 -13.78 8.77
C ALA A 319 -5.51 -13.42 7.37
N LEU A 320 -4.97 -12.22 7.18
CA LEU A 320 -4.36 -11.80 5.91
C LEU A 320 -3.13 -12.65 5.57
N MET A 321 -2.24 -12.91 6.54
CA MET A 321 -1.11 -13.81 6.33
C MET A 321 -1.57 -15.23 6.02
N GLN A 322 -2.58 -15.77 6.71
CA GLN A 322 -3.13 -17.08 6.34
C GLN A 322 -3.75 -17.13 4.94
N LEU A 323 -4.35 -16.03 4.45
CA LEU A 323 -4.85 -15.94 3.08
C LEU A 323 -3.69 -15.97 2.08
N ILE A 324 -2.63 -15.19 2.32
CA ILE A 324 -1.44 -15.13 1.47
C ILE A 324 -0.76 -16.51 1.41
N GLU A 325 -0.49 -17.12 2.57
CA GLU A 325 0.16 -18.45 2.65
C GLU A 325 -0.66 -19.54 1.95
N LYS A 326 -2.00 -19.47 1.97
CA LYS A 326 -2.86 -20.47 1.33
C LYS A 326 -3.09 -20.23 -0.16
N GLN A 327 -3.18 -18.98 -0.61
CA GLN A 327 -3.74 -18.63 -1.93
C GLN A 327 -2.82 -17.79 -2.84
N LEU A 328 -1.75 -17.17 -2.31
CA LEU A 328 -0.89 -16.25 -3.07
C LEU A 328 0.59 -16.67 -2.98
N PRO A 329 0.98 -17.80 -3.61
CA PRO A 329 2.36 -18.28 -3.60
C PRO A 329 3.38 -17.23 -4.08
N GLN A 330 3.01 -16.41 -5.06
CA GLN A 330 3.83 -15.32 -5.60
C GLN A 330 4.05 -14.15 -4.62
N ALA A 331 3.28 -14.08 -3.53
CA ALA A 331 3.39 -13.07 -2.49
C ALA A 331 3.87 -13.63 -1.14
N ARG A 332 4.04 -14.94 -0.98
CA ARG A 332 4.51 -15.53 0.29
C ARG A 332 5.89 -15.00 0.69
N PRO A 333 6.08 -14.54 1.94
CA PRO A 333 7.41 -14.18 2.44
C PRO A 333 8.44 -15.31 2.37
N SER A 334 8.06 -16.59 2.38
CA SER A 334 9.01 -17.71 2.20
C SER A 334 9.58 -17.76 0.78
N GLU A 335 8.73 -17.61 -0.22
CA GLU A 335 9.06 -17.77 -1.65
C GLU A 335 9.69 -16.52 -2.27
N LEU A 336 9.48 -15.34 -1.66
CA LEU A 336 10.08 -14.10 -2.15
C LEU A 336 11.60 -14.06 -1.88
N PRO A 337 12.42 -13.83 -2.93
CA PRO A 337 13.88 -13.73 -2.80
C PRO A 337 14.29 -12.49 -2.00
N TRP A 338 15.52 -12.53 -1.48
CA TRP A 338 16.11 -11.35 -0.88
C TRP A 338 16.50 -10.33 -1.98
N HIS A 339 16.06 -9.08 -1.82
CA HIS A 339 16.34 -7.99 -2.76
C HIS A 339 17.84 -7.77 -3.04
N HIS A 340 18.69 -8.06 -2.04
CA HIS A 340 20.15 -8.14 -2.14
C HIS A 340 20.63 -9.40 -1.39
N PRO A 341 21.80 -9.99 -1.74
CA PRO A 341 22.38 -11.14 -1.03
C PRO A 341 22.60 -10.98 0.48
N ASN A 342 23.01 -12.04 1.17
CA ASN A 342 23.54 -11.93 2.53
C ASN A 342 24.88 -11.18 2.51
N TRP A 343 25.15 -10.30 3.49
CA TRP A 343 26.40 -9.54 3.55
C TRP A 343 27.65 -10.43 3.54
N ARG A 344 27.57 -11.65 4.10
CA ARG A 344 28.65 -12.65 4.11
C ARG A 344 29.00 -13.18 2.72
N VAL A 345 28.06 -13.13 1.77
CA VAL A 345 28.25 -13.48 0.36
C VAL A 345 28.69 -12.23 -0.42
N LEU A 346 28.05 -11.09 -0.15
CA LEU A 346 28.29 -9.84 -0.87
C LEU A 346 29.78 -9.47 -0.92
N TYR A 347 30.49 -9.48 0.22
CA TYR A 347 31.92 -9.10 0.28
C TYR A 347 32.89 -10.06 -0.45
N GLN A 348 32.42 -11.10 -1.14
CA GLN A 348 33.25 -11.94 -1.99
C GLN A 348 33.37 -11.41 -3.44
N ASP A 349 32.36 -10.67 -3.95
CA ASP A 349 32.29 -10.26 -5.37
C ASP A 349 31.42 -8.98 -5.56
N ALA A 350 31.36 -8.11 -4.53
CA ALA A 350 30.35 -7.05 -4.38
C ALA A 350 30.22 -6.10 -5.58
N GLU A 351 31.33 -5.59 -6.11
CA GLU A 351 31.35 -4.59 -7.18
C GLU A 351 30.71 -5.12 -8.46
N LYS A 352 30.98 -6.39 -8.78
CA LYS A 352 30.43 -7.11 -9.93
C LYS A 352 28.93 -7.35 -9.79
N GLN A 353 28.44 -7.60 -8.57
CA GLN A 353 27.00 -7.66 -8.29
C GLN A 353 26.36 -6.28 -8.52
N PHE A 354 26.86 -5.22 -7.89
CA PHE A 354 26.31 -3.86 -8.05
C PHE A 354 26.36 -3.34 -9.50
N ALA A 355 27.40 -3.66 -10.26
CA ALA A 355 27.47 -3.34 -11.68
C ALA A 355 26.39 -4.08 -12.50
N ALA A 356 26.08 -5.34 -12.16
CA ALA A 356 25.03 -6.11 -12.83
C ALA A 356 23.61 -5.57 -12.51
N GLU A 357 23.34 -5.16 -11.27
CA GLU A 357 22.07 -4.49 -10.90
C GLU A 357 21.96 -3.15 -11.66
N GLN A 358 23.03 -2.35 -11.73
CA GLN A 358 23.02 -1.04 -12.40
C GLN A 358 22.76 -1.17 -13.90
N ALA A 359 23.40 -2.13 -14.58
CA ALA A 359 23.17 -2.42 -15.99
C ALA A 359 21.72 -2.88 -16.25
N ALA A 360 21.14 -3.73 -15.38
CA ALA A 360 19.75 -4.16 -15.50
C ALA A 360 18.77 -2.98 -15.35
N TYR A 361 19.02 -2.08 -14.38
CA TYR A 361 18.22 -0.88 -14.19
C TYR A 361 18.25 0.06 -15.41
N GLN A 362 19.45 0.32 -15.96
CA GLN A 362 19.65 1.15 -17.16
C GLN A 362 19.05 0.53 -18.42
N GLN A 363 19.11 -0.80 -18.58
CA GLN A 363 18.47 -1.49 -19.70
C GLN A 363 16.94 -1.31 -19.69
N GLU A 364 16.34 -1.21 -18.50
CA GLU A 364 14.89 -1.21 -18.32
C GLU A 364 14.27 0.19 -18.30
N HIS A 365 14.99 1.19 -17.78
CA HIS A 365 14.52 2.58 -17.68
C HIS A 365 15.13 3.52 -18.74
N GLY A 366 16.04 2.99 -19.57
CA GLY A 366 16.95 3.78 -20.40
C GLY A 366 18.15 4.29 -19.60
N ASP A 367 19.16 4.74 -20.33
CA ASP A 367 20.28 5.48 -19.71
C ASP A 367 19.75 6.81 -19.12
N PRO A 368 20.01 7.14 -17.84
CA PRO A 368 19.61 8.41 -17.23
C PRO A 368 20.45 9.61 -17.74
N ALA A 369 20.47 9.79 -19.06
CA ALA A 369 21.11 10.87 -19.80
C ALA A 369 20.37 12.23 -19.66
N CYS A 370 20.04 12.60 -18.42
CA CYS A 370 19.45 13.89 -18.06
C CYS A 370 19.92 14.42 -16.69
N CYS A 371 21.10 13.98 -16.21
CA CYS A 371 21.80 14.54 -15.06
C CYS A 371 23.30 14.82 -15.29
N ALA A 372 23.76 14.81 -16.54
CA ALA A 372 25.04 15.42 -16.91
C ALA A 372 24.81 16.91 -17.19
N LEU A 373 25.46 17.79 -16.44
CA LEU A 373 25.46 19.23 -16.70
C LEU A 373 26.36 19.54 -17.91
N THR A 374 25.81 20.23 -18.91
CA THR A 374 26.52 20.85 -20.03
C THR A 374 25.98 22.25 -20.26
#